data_AF-A0A924XHX5-F1
#
_entry.id   AF-A0A924XHX5-F1
#
_cell.length_a   1.000
_cell.length_b   1.000
_cell.length_c   1.000
_cell.angle_alpha   90.00
_cell.angle_beta   90.00
_cell.angle_gamma   90.00
#
_symmetry.space_group_name_H-M   'P 1'
#
loop_
_entity.id
_entity.type
_entity.pdbx_description
1 polymer ?
#
loop_
_entity_poly.entity_id
_entity_poly.type
_entity_poly.pdbx_seq_one_letter_code
_entity_poly.pdbx_strand_id
1 'polypeptide(L)'
;LKDGEFAWTGKPNVIAKSSEGQDGLIEGPSFCDANGATWCVVSSGYFGGADYKRWIGRIDDIVNGKLTDQRQLLTTESPCLGGRWVGPGHCSLVQEAPGIFSMFFHAWAANQDTAPAFEERFKAGGEGRKPLRATLAFIDEGGKPCEPYIVEDRIKAHLRRSWS
;
A
#
# COMPACT_ATOMS: atom_id res chain seq x y z
N LEU A 1 16.35 23.68 20.84
CA LEU A 1 16.88 22.55 20.04
C LEU A 1 18.26 22.98 19.58
N LYS A 2 19.28 22.13 19.72
CA LYS A 2 20.59 22.41 19.13
C LYS A 2 20.49 22.26 17.61
N ASP A 3 21.41 22.86 16.86
CA ASP A 3 21.50 22.66 15.41
C ASP A 3 21.61 21.16 15.09
N GLY A 4 20.70 20.67 14.23
CA GLY A 4 20.67 19.27 13.77
C GLY A 4 19.79 18.31 14.57
N GLU A 5 19.11 18.76 15.63
CA GLU A 5 18.16 17.92 16.37
C GLU A 5 16.76 17.97 15.73
N PHE A 6 16.23 16.80 15.36
CA PHE A 6 14.82 16.66 15.02
C PHE A 6 14.00 16.54 16.30
N ALA A 7 12.98 17.39 16.43
CA ALA A 7 12.00 17.28 17.50
C ALA A 7 10.59 17.19 16.91
N TRP A 8 9.80 16.26 17.44
CA TRP A 8 8.37 16.26 17.22
C TRP A 8 7.77 17.45 17.96
N THR A 9 7.11 18.33 17.22
CA THR A 9 6.45 19.52 17.77
C THR A 9 4.94 19.36 17.72
N GLY A 10 4.24 19.95 18.69
CA GLY A 10 2.78 19.93 18.75
C GLY A 10 2.21 18.66 19.38
N LYS A 11 0.89 18.52 19.31
CA LYS A 11 0.17 17.35 19.82
C LYS A 11 0.04 16.30 18.71
N PRO A 12 0.42 15.03 18.95
CA PRO A 12 0.19 13.96 17.97
C PRO A 12 -1.30 13.82 17.63
N ASN A 13 -1.59 13.71 16.34
CA ASN A 13 -2.93 13.51 15.82
C ASN A 13 -3.01 12.16 15.10
N VAL A 14 -4.13 11.45 15.31
CA VAL A 14 -4.36 10.14 14.70
C VAL A 14 -4.93 10.33 13.29
N ILE A 15 -4.09 10.06 12.29
CA ILE A 15 -4.45 10.18 10.87
C ILE A 15 -5.18 8.92 10.38
N ALA A 16 -4.77 7.74 10.85
CA ALA A 16 -5.32 6.45 10.47
C ALA A 16 -5.53 5.57 11.71
N LYS A 17 -6.62 4.80 11.70
CA LYS A 17 -6.93 3.77 12.70
C LYS A 17 -7.78 2.69 12.05
N SER A 18 -7.85 1.51 12.65
CA SER A 18 -8.70 0.43 12.18
C SER A 18 -10.16 0.91 12.04
N SER A 19 -10.79 0.52 10.94
CA SER A 19 -12.18 0.80 10.60
C SER A 19 -12.82 -0.43 9.96
N GLU A 20 -14.11 -0.37 9.63
CA GLU A 20 -14.79 -1.45 8.90
C GLU A 20 -14.03 -1.81 7.62
N GLY A 21 -13.74 -3.10 7.42
CA GLY A 21 -12.91 -3.64 6.33
C GLY A 21 -11.39 -3.57 6.55
N GLN A 22 -10.93 -2.71 7.48
CA GLN A 22 -9.54 -2.54 7.91
C GLN A 22 -9.30 -3.23 9.24
N ASP A 23 -9.45 -4.56 9.22
CA ASP A 23 -9.26 -5.39 10.41
C ASP A 23 -7.78 -5.48 10.80
N GLY A 24 -7.51 -5.64 12.09
CA GLY A 24 -6.16 -5.85 12.61
C GLY A 24 -5.31 -4.58 12.70
N LEU A 25 -3.99 -4.76 12.55
CA LEU A 25 -2.99 -3.72 12.76
C LEU A 25 -2.95 -2.76 11.56
N ILE A 26 -3.11 -1.45 11.80
CA ILE A 26 -2.87 -0.42 10.79
C ILE A 26 -1.45 0.11 10.93
N GLU A 27 -0.64 -0.07 9.89
CA GLU A 27 0.79 0.24 9.94
C GLU A 27 1.39 0.58 8.58
N GLY A 28 2.69 0.91 8.59
CA GLY A 28 3.48 1.19 7.40
C GLY A 28 2.93 2.33 6.54
N PRO A 29 2.67 3.54 7.11
CA PRO A 29 2.17 4.66 6.34
C PRO A 29 3.22 5.15 5.34
N SER A 30 2.80 5.37 4.09
CA SER A 30 3.60 6.05 3.07
C SER A 30 2.79 7.18 2.45
N PHE A 31 3.38 8.38 2.43
CA PHE A 31 2.71 9.59 1.98
C PHE A 31 3.16 10.00 0.57
N CYS A 32 2.26 10.59 -0.20
CA CYS A 32 2.59 11.25 -1.47
C CYS A 32 1.61 12.39 -1.77
N ASP A 33 2.07 13.40 -2.50
CA ASP A 33 1.22 14.48 -2.97
C ASP A 33 0.85 14.27 -4.43
N ALA A 34 -0.46 14.28 -4.73
CA ALA A 34 -0.98 14.11 -6.09
C ALA A 34 -2.33 14.81 -6.24
N ASN A 35 -2.56 15.43 -7.41
CA ASN A 35 -3.81 16.11 -7.75
C ASN A 35 -4.26 17.15 -6.70
N GLY A 36 -3.31 17.87 -6.11
CA GLY A 36 -3.58 18.93 -5.13
C GLY A 36 -4.00 18.43 -3.74
N ALA A 37 -3.79 17.15 -3.43
CA ALA A 37 -4.04 16.59 -2.12
C ALA A 37 -2.89 15.70 -1.65
N THR A 38 -2.73 15.56 -0.33
CA THR A 38 -1.87 14.55 0.26
C THR A 38 -2.63 13.24 0.35
N TRP A 39 -1.96 12.15 -0.02
CA TRP A 39 -2.48 10.80 0.08
C TRP A 39 -1.61 9.98 1.01
N CYS A 40 -2.21 9.02 1.69
CA CYS A 40 -1.50 8.07 2.53
C CYS A 40 -1.93 6.65 2.20
N VAL A 41 -0.94 5.82 1.90
CA VAL A 41 -1.08 4.37 1.78
C VAL A 41 -0.77 3.73 3.12
N VAL A 42 -1.66 2.88 3.61
CA VAL A 42 -1.49 2.12 4.87
C VAL A 42 -1.72 0.64 4.62
N SER A 43 -1.12 -0.20 5.47
CA SER A 43 -1.36 -1.64 5.48
C SER A 43 -2.30 -2.00 6.63
N SER A 44 -3.13 -3.03 6.43
CA SER A 44 -4.01 -3.62 7.46
C SER A 44 -3.88 -5.14 7.46
N GLY A 45 -4.31 -5.79 8.55
CA GLY A 45 -4.24 -7.24 8.72
C GLY A 45 -2.92 -7.70 9.34
N TYR A 46 -2.67 -9.00 9.33
CA TYR A 46 -1.42 -9.55 9.87
C TYR A 46 -0.32 -9.59 8.81
N PHE A 47 0.81 -8.92 9.03
CA PHE A 47 1.95 -8.86 8.09
C PHE A 47 2.49 -10.23 7.64
N GLY A 48 2.18 -11.29 8.39
CA GLY A 48 2.54 -12.66 8.10
C GLY A 48 1.44 -13.49 7.45
N GLY A 49 0.33 -12.91 6.99
CA GLY A 49 -0.80 -13.64 6.44
C GLY A 49 -1.23 -13.15 5.06
N ALA A 50 -2.03 -13.95 4.36
CA ALA A 50 -2.63 -13.59 3.09
C ALA A 50 -3.69 -12.48 3.22
N ASP A 51 -4.17 -12.23 4.43
CA ASP A 51 -5.08 -11.14 4.79
C ASP A 51 -4.39 -9.77 4.84
N TYR A 52 -3.05 -9.73 4.80
CA TYR A 52 -2.31 -8.47 4.73
C TYR A 52 -2.62 -7.74 3.42
N LYS A 53 -3.09 -6.51 3.55
CA LYS A 53 -3.65 -5.75 2.43
C LYS A 53 -3.39 -4.26 2.60
N ARG A 54 -3.55 -3.51 1.52
CA ARG A 54 -3.28 -2.08 1.48
C ARG A 54 -4.49 -1.25 1.16
N TRP A 55 -4.52 -0.09 1.77
CA TRP A 55 -5.51 0.95 1.61
C TRP A 55 -4.83 2.23 1.20
N ILE A 56 -5.52 3.06 0.43
CA ILE A 56 -5.11 4.44 0.20
C ILE A 56 -6.26 5.34 0.60
N GLY A 57 -5.93 6.45 1.24
CA GLY A 57 -6.88 7.49 1.57
C GLY A 57 -6.27 8.87 1.36
N ARG A 58 -7.15 9.85 1.29
CA ARG A 58 -6.81 11.26 1.13
C ARG A 58 -6.69 11.94 2.48
N ILE A 59 -5.81 12.93 2.57
CA ILE A 59 -5.61 13.80 3.74
C ILE A 59 -5.73 15.24 3.24
N ASP A 60 -6.84 15.89 3.57
CA ASP A 60 -7.09 17.28 3.18
C ASP A 60 -6.37 18.30 4.08
N ASP A 61 -6.14 17.93 5.34
CA ASP A 61 -5.39 18.72 6.32
C ASP A 61 -4.34 17.82 6.96
N ILE A 62 -3.05 18.02 6.66
CA ILE A 62 -2.01 17.16 7.21
C ILE A 62 -1.78 17.37 8.72
N VAL A 63 -2.19 18.54 9.24
CA VAL A 63 -1.99 18.91 10.64
C VAL A 63 -3.08 18.31 11.51
N ASN A 64 -4.35 18.41 11.10
CA ASN A 64 -5.51 17.96 11.90
C ASN A 64 -6.36 16.87 11.25
N GLY A 65 -6.05 16.51 10.02
CA GLY A 65 -6.89 15.68 9.18
C GLY A 65 -6.78 14.19 9.50
N LYS A 66 -7.74 13.47 8.96
CA LYS A 66 -7.87 12.02 9.02
C LYS A 66 -7.87 11.51 7.60
N LEU A 67 -7.59 10.23 7.42
CA LEU A 67 -7.82 9.56 6.15
C LEU A 67 -9.32 9.64 5.78
N THR A 68 -9.61 10.33 4.69
CA THR A 68 -10.90 10.37 4.00
C THR A 68 -10.79 9.58 2.69
N ASP A 69 -11.92 9.31 2.03
CA ASP A 69 -11.97 8.61 0.73
C ASP A 69 -11.11 7.32 0.70
N GLN A 70 -11.25 6.53 1.75
CA GLN A 70 -10.43 5.34 1.93
C GLN A 70 -10.91 4.23 1.01
N ARG A 71 -9.97 3.62 0.31
CA ARG A 71 -10.24 2.56 -0.66
C ARG A 71 -9.18 1.49 -0.61
N GLN A 72 -9.59 0.26 -0.88
CA GLN A 72 -8.67 -0.87 -0.98
C GLN A 72 -7.82 -0.71 -2.23
N LEU A 73 -6.50 -0.70 -2.06
CA LEU A 73 -5.54 -0.47 -3.14
C LEU A 73 -4.93 -1.75 -3.69
N LEU A 74 -4.56 -2.69 -2.80
CA LEU A 74 -3.94 -3.95 -3.21
C LEU A 74 -4.19 -5.04 -2.18
N THR A 75 -4.55 -6.23 -2.65
CA THR A 75 -4.74 -7.43 -1.82
C THR A 75 -4.09 -8.64 -2.48
N THR A 76 -4.13 -9.79 -1.80
CA THR A 76 -3.72 -11.08 -2.36
C THR A 76 -4.43 -11.41 -3.68
N GLU A 77 -5.68 -11.00 -3.84
CA GLU A 77 -6.50 -11.25 -5.03
C GLU A 77 -6.20 -10.30 -6.19
N SER A 78 -5.35 -9.28 -5.98
CA SER A 78 -5.06 -8.29 -7.02
C SER A 78 -4.41 -8.92 -8.26
N PRO A 79 -4.92 -8.63 -9.48
CA PRO A 79 -4.43 -9.22 -10.73
C PRO A 79 -2.92 -9.07 -10.97
N CYS A 80 -2.32 -7.96 -10.54
CA CYS A 80 -0.89 -7.70 -10.71
C CYS A 80 -0.02 -8.74 -10.00
N LEU A 81 -0.50 -9.32 -8.89
CA LEU A 81 0.18 -10.39 -8.15
C LEU A 81 0.07 -11.77 -8.82
N GLY A 82 -0.92 -11.95 -9.70
CA GLY A 82 -1.06 -13.15 -10.53
C GLY A 82 -1.20 -14.46 -9.76
N GLY A 83 -1.70 -14.42 -8.52
CA GLY A 83 -1.83 -15.59 -7.64
C GLY A 83 -0.50 -16.20 -7.19
N ARG A 84 0.64 -15.55 -7.49
CA ARG A 84 1.98 -16.01 -7.08
C ARG A 84 2.45 -15.39 -5.77
N TRP A 85 1.76 -14.34 -5.34
CA TRP A 85 2.13 -13.54 -4.19
C TRP A 85 0.92 -13.32 -3.29
N VAL A 86 1.14 -13.39 -1.99
CA VAL A 86 0.11 -13.21 -0.96
C VAL A 86 0.58 -12.22 0.09
N GLY A 87 -0.37 -11.54 0.71
CA GLY A 87 -0.12 -10.60 1.80
C GLY A 87 0.74 -9.40 1.40
N PRO A 88 0.37 -8.62 0.36
CA PRO A 88 1.14 -7.45 -0.01
C PRO A 88 1.03 -6.33 1.03
N GLY A 89 2.14 -5.81 1.52
CA GLY A 89 2.07 -4.61 2.37
C GLY A 89 3.41 -3.97 2.72
N HIS A 90 3.33 -2.99 3.62
CA HIS A 90 4.37 -2.06 4.01
C HIS A 90 5.13 -1.51 2.80
N CYS A 91 4.58 -0.44 2.20
CA CYS A 91 5.15 0.11 0.99
C CYS A 91 5.99 1.37 1.22
N SER A 92 6.82 1.66 0.23
CA SER A 92 7.39 2.98 -0.01
C SER A 92 7.02 3.46 -1.41
N LEU A 93 6.92 4.78 -1.57
CA LEU A 93 6.57 5.44 -2.83
C LEU A 93 7.76 6.26 -3.31
N VAL A 94 8.06 6.15 -4.61
CA VAL A 94 9.02 7.00 -5.31
C VAL A 94 8.29 7.66 -6.47
N GLN A 95 8.30 8.99 -6.51
CA GLN A 95 7.69 9.73 -7.60
C GLN A 95 8.55 9.61 -8.87
N GLU A 96 7.96 9.13 -9.96
CA GLU A 96 8.62 8.99 -11.26
C GLU A 96 8.25 10.16 -12.19
N ALA A 97 7.00 10.61 -12.10
CA ALA A 97 6.47 11.76 -12.84
C ALA A 97 5.27 12.38 -12.06
N PRO A 98 4.76 13.56 -12.46
CA PRO A 98 3.53 14.09 -11.86
C PRO A 98 2.39 13.08 -11.91
N GLY A 99 1.89 12.68 -10.74
CA GLY A 99 0.82 11.69 -10.61
C GLY A 99 1.21 10.24 -10.87
N ILE A 100 2.49 9.91 -11.10
CA ILE A 100 2.98 8.54 -11.32
C ILE A 100 4.05 8.18 -10.30
N PHE A 101 3.86 7.06 -9.61
CA PHE A 101 4.73 6.59 -8.55
C PHE A 101 5.12 5.12 -8.76
N SER A 102 6.39 4.80 -8.54
CA SER A 102 6.81 3.44 -8.24
C SER A 102 6.47 3.14 -6.79
N MET A 103 5.66 2.10 -6.57
CA MET A 103 5.34 1.60 -5.25
C MET A 103 6.10 0.30 -5.02
N PHE A 104 7.03 0.33 -4.06
CA PHE A 104 7.78 -0.83 -3.62
C PHE A 104 7.11 -1.39 -2.36
N PHE A 105 6.96 -2.70 -2.27
CA PHE A 105 6.30 -3.36 -1.14
C PHE A 105 6.79 -4.78 -1.01
N HIS A 106 6.51 -5.43 0.12
CA HIS A 106 6.85 -6.83 0.29
C HIS A 106 5.62 -7.73 0.16
N ALA A 107 5.84 -8.98 -0.26
CA ALA A 107 4.84 -10.04 -0.26
C ALA A 107 5.48 -11.42 -0.08
N TRP A 108 4.69 -12.42 0.27
CA TRP A 108 5.10 -13.83 0.37
C TRP A 108 4.81 -14.58 -0.93
N ALA A 109 5.61 -15.58 -1.27
CA ALA A 109 5.28 -16.46 -2.40
C ALA A 109 4.08 -17.35 -2.02
N ALA A 110 3.12 -17.53 -2.93
CA ALA A 110 1.86 -18.22 -2.68
C ALA A 110 2.02 -19.71 -2.33
N ASN A 111 3.11 -20.36 -2.73
CA ASN A 111 3.41 -21.73 -2.32
C ASN A 111 3.69 -21.88 -0.80
N GLN A 112 3.70 -20.77 -0.05
CA GLN A 112 3.69 -20.73 1.40
C GLN A 112 2.25 -20.55 1.93
N ASP A 113 1.29 -21.33 1.41
CA ASP A 113 -0.15 -21.31 1.75
C ASP A 113 -0.44 -21.46 3.26
N THR A 114 0.55 -21.90 4.03
CA THR A 114 0.59 -21.64 5.47
C THR A 114 1.87 -20.88 5.72
N ALA A 115 1.76 -19.58 6.01
CA ALA A 115 2.86 -18.91 6.64
C ALA A 115 3.20 -19.75 7.91
N PRO A 116 4.46 -20.13 8.16
CA PRO A 116 4.82 -21.17 9.15
C PRO A 116 4.21 -20.91 10.54
N ALA A 117 4.18 -21.86 11.48
CA ALA A 117 3.81 -21.51 12.85
C ALA A 117 4.66 -20.31 13.34
N PHE A 118 4.10 -19.38 14.13
CA PHE A 118 4.76 -18.13 14.54
C PHE A 118 6.21 -18.35 15.00
N GLU A 119 6.46 -19.46 15.71
CA GLU A 119 7.75 -19.87 16.24
C GLU A 119 8.77 -20.36 15.18
N GLU A 120 8.31 -20.94 14.07
CA GLU A 120 9.17 -21.36 12.95
C GLU A 120 9.61 -20.15 12.10
N ARG A 121 8.80 -19.09 12.05
CA ARG A 121 9.10 -17.87 11.25
C ARG A 121 10.24 -17.03 11.82
N PHE A 122 10.41 -17.01 13.14
CA PHE A 122 11.55 -16.34 13.79
C PHE A 122 12.83 -17.18 13.69
N LYS A 123 12.73 -18.51 13.67
CA LYS A 123 13.87 -19.41 13.46
C LYS A 123 14.34 -19.45 12.00
N ALA A 124 13.42 -19.30 11.04
CA ALA A 124 13.72 -19.15 9.61
C ALA A 124 14.12 -17.71 9.20
N GLY A 125 14.30 -16.81 10.16
CA GLY A 125 14.93 -15.51 9.93
C GLY A 125 14.13 -14.54 9.08
N GLY A 126 12.80 -14.45 9.13
CA GLY A 126 12.04 -13.33 8.51
C GLY A 126 12.23 -13.06 7.00
N GLU A 127 13.01 -13.89 6.29
CA GLU A 127 13.60 -13.67 4.95
C GLU A 127 12.72 -14.17 3.78
N GLY A 128 11.53 -14.71 4.07
CA GLY A 128 10.65 -15.28 3.05
C GLY A 128 9.90 -14.25 2.20
N ARG A 129 9.80 -13.00 2.67
CA ARG A 129 9.13 -11.93 1.92
C ARG A 129 10.06 -11.38 0.86
N LYS A 130 9.55 -11.18 -0.35
CA LYS A 130 10.30 -10.57 -1.45
C LYS A 130 9.80 -9.16 -1.76
N PRO A 131 10.70 -8.23 -2.09
CA PRO A 131 10.31 -6.93 -2.58
C PRO A 131 9.70 -7.07 -3.97
N LEU A 132 8.56 -6.42 -4.16
CA LEU A 132 7.85 -6.29 -5.42
C LEU A 132 7.70 -4.80 -5.74
N ARG A 133 7.46 -4.51 -7.02
CA ARG A 133 7.19 -3.18 -7.53
C ARG A 133 5.87 -3.22 -8.29
N ALA A 134 5.05 -2.19 -8.12
CA ALA A 134 3.92 -1.88 -8.98
C ALA A 134 3.90 -0.38 -9.27
N THR A 135 3.19 0.04 -10.31
CA THR A 135 2.97 1.45 -10.62
C THR A 135 1.65 1.93 -10.04
N LEU A 136 1.72 2.93 -9.15
CA LEU A 136 0.58 3.66 -8.64
C LEU A 136 0.40 4.94 -9.48
N ALA A 137 -0.78 5.09 -10.08
CA ALA A 137 -1.11 6.25 -10.90
C ALA A 137 -2.29 7.03 -10.32
N PHE A 138 -2.22 8.35 -10.46
CA PHE A 138 -3.26 9.34 -10.14
C PHE A 138 -3.72 10.10 -11.41
N ILE A 139 -3.28 9.65 -12.57
CA ILE A 139 -3.67 10.18 -13.88
C ILE A 139 -4.14 9.02 -14.77
N ASP A 140 -5.08 9.30 -15.66
CA ASP A 140 -5.57 8.34 -16.65
C ASP A 140 -4.63 8.22 -17.86
N GLU A 141 -5.00 7.39 -18.83
CA GLU A 141 -4.25 7.18 -20.08
C GLU A 141 -4.11 8.47 -20.93
N GLY A 142 -5.02 9.43 -20.74
CA GLY A 142 -4.99 10.75 -21.38
C GLY A 142 -4.25 11.81 -20.55
N GLY A 143 -3.64 11.44 -19.41
CA GLY A 143 -2.92 12.33 -18.52
C GLY A 143 -3.81 13.22 -17.64
N LYS A 144 -5.12 12.94 -17.56
CA LYS A 144 -6.03 13.71 -16.71
C LYS A 144 -6.02 13.18 -15.28
N PRO A 145 -6.13 14.05 -14.26
CA PRO A 145 -6.33 13.64 -12.88
C PRO A 145 -7.47 12.63 -12.74
N CYS A 146 -7.21 11.52 -12.06
CA CYS A 146 -8.21 10.51 -11.75
C CYS A 146 -8.01 9.94 -10.35
N GLU A 147 -8.90 9.05 -9.96
CA GLU A 147 -8.76 8.26 -8.73
C GLU A 147 -7.53 7.35 -8.78
N PRO A 148 -6.85 7.11 -7.64
CA PRO A 148 -5.63 6.30 -7.62
C PRO A 148 -5.89 4.85 -7.98
N TYR A 149 -4.97 4.25 -8.75
CA TYR A 149 -5.05 2.84 -9.15
C TYR A 149 -3.68 2.22 -9.41
N ILE A 150 -3.63 0.88 -9.34
CA ILE A 150 -2.49 0.08 -9.77
C ILE A 150 -2.57 -0.16 -11.28
N VAL A 151 -1.58 0.33 -12.03
CA VAL A 151 -1.59 0.28 -13.51
C VAL A 151 -1.64 -1.17 -14.01
N GLU A 152 -0.87 -2.06 -13.39
CA GLU A 152 -0.76 -3.47 -13.77
C GLU A 152 -2.07 -4.25 -13.59
N ASP A 153 -2.97 -3.78 -12.70
CA ASP A 153 -4.30 -4.38 -12.55
C ASP A 153 -5.20 -4.05 -13.76
N ARG A 154 -5.08 -2.84 -14.33
CA ARG A 154 -5.88 -2.41 -15.49
C ARG A 154 -5.40 -3.02 -16.80
N ILE A 155 -4.09 -3.16 -17.01
CA ILE A 155 -3.53 -3.78 -18.22
C ILE A 155 -4.00 -5.23 -18.35
N LYS A 156 -3.95 -6.00 -17.25
CA LYS A 156 -4.38 -7.41 -17.26
C LYS A 156 -5.90 -7.58 -17.44
N ALA A 157 -6.70 -6.64 -16.94
CA ALA A 157 -8.15 -6.64 -17.16
C ALA A 157 -8.50 -6.41 -18.65
N HIS A 158 -7.78 -5.51 -19.33
CA HIS A 158 -7.94 -5.28 -20.77
C HIS A 158 -7.57 -6.51 -21.60
N LEU A 159 -6.44 -7.16 -21.26
CA LEU A 159 -6.03 -8.39 -21.93
C LEU A 159 -7.06 -9.51 -21.77
N ARG A 160 -7.66 -9.71 -20.59
CA ARG A 160 -8.69 -10.76 -20.40
C ARG A 160 -9.95 -10.57 -21.26
N ARG A 161 -10.31 -9.32 -21.59
CA ARG A 161 -11.48 -9.02 -22.44
C ARG A 161 -11.23 -9.21 -23.94
N SER A 162 -9.97 -9.17 -24.38
CA SER A 162 -9.60 -9.40 -25.79
C SER A 162 -9.50 -10.88 -26.19
N TRP A 163 -9.69 -11.81 -25.25
CA TRP A 163 -9.64 -13.27 -25.49
C TRP A 163 -10.93 -14.02 -25.10
N SER A 164 -12.01 -13.28 -24.81
CA SER A 164 -13.36 -13.81 -24.55
C SER A 164 -14.31 -13.43 -25.68
#